data_AF-A0A529SKZ7-F1
#
_entry.id   AF-A0A529SKZ7-F1
#
_cell.length_a   1.000
_cell.length_b   1.000
_cell.length_c   1.000
_cell.angle_alpha   90.00
_cell.angle_beta   90.00
_cell.angle_gamma   90.00
#
_symmetry.space_group_name_H-M   'P 1'
#
loop_
_entity.id
_entity.type
_entity.pdbx_description
1 polymer ?
#
loop_
_entity_poly.entity_id
_entity_poly.type
_entity_poly.pdbx_seq_one_letter_code
_entity_poly.pdbx_strand_id
1 'polypeptide(L)'
;KPISESPEAAEKTLAGQLPGTVILDGGPDNKDCDRLMSAIDALRRVSGKPLPAVILLSTRNGTSESLGLSSIVDAVVAKPITPERLQPVVDRLTGRG
;
A
#
# COMPACT_ATOMS: atom_id res chain seq x y z
N LYS A 1 3.15 8.56 16.94
CA LYS A 1 4.42 9.09 16.38
C LYS A 1 4.92 8.06 15.36
N PRO A 2 5.34 8.44 14.14
CA PRO A 2 5.83 7.48 13.16
C PRO A 2 7.05 6.74 13.73
N ILE A 3 7.06 5.42 13.57
CA ILE A 3 8.17 4.55 13.97
C ILE A 3 8.90 4.17 12.68
N SER A 4 10.21 4.41 12.64
CA SER A 4 11.05 3.96 11.52
C SER A 4 11.55 2.56 11.85
N GLU A 5 11.16 1.59 11.05
CA GLU A 5 11.56 0.19 11.22
C GLU A 5 12.18 -0.35 9.93
N SER A 6 12.82 -1.52 10.01
CA SER A 6 13.33 -2.19 8.81
C SER A 6 12.18 -2.80 7.98
N PRO A 7 12.38 -3.06 6.69
CA PRO A 7 11.39 -3.77 5.86
C PRO A 7 10.95 -5.12 6.45
N GLU A 8 11.88 -5.86 7.06
CA GLU A 8 11.59 -7.16 7.70
C GLU A 8 10.68 -7.00 8.94
N ALA A 9 10.84 -5.90 9.67
CA ALA A 9 9.94 -5.56 10.77
C ALA A 9 8.56 -5.14 10.25
N ALA A 10 8.49 -4.42 9.14
CA ALA A 10 7.22 -4.05 8.50
C ALA A 10 6.41 -5.30 8.08
N GLU A 11 7.05 -6.33 7.53
CA GLU A 11 6.40 -7.61 7.20
C GLU A 11 5.80 -8.30 8.44
N LYS A 12 6.55 -8.34 9.55
CA LYS A 12 6.06 -8.92 10.81
C LYS A 12 4.91 -8.12 11.40
N THR A 13 5.01 -6.79 11.37
CA THR A 13 3.96 -5.87 11.84
C THR A 13 2.69 -6.03 11.01
N LEU A 14 2.82 -6.17 9.68
CA LEU A 14 1.69 -6.40 8.79
C LEU A 14 0.91 -7.69 9.17
N ALA A 15 1.64 -8.78 9.43
CA ALA A 15 1.02 -10.05 9.84
C ALA A 15 0.44 -10.02 11.26
N GLY A 16 1.09 -9.30 12.19
CA GLY A 16 0.70 -9.27 13.61
C GLY A 16 -0.38 -8.24 13.97
N GLN A 17 -0.45 -7.11 13.25
CA GLN A 17 -1.37 -6.00 13.57
C GLN A 17 -2.59 -5.92 12.65
N LEU A 18 -2.55 -6.55 11.47
CA LEU A 18 -3.67 -6.56 10.50
C LEU A 18 -4.23 -5.15 10.25
N PRO A 19 -3.42 -4.21 9.73
CA PRO A 19 -3.84 -2.83 9.55
C PRO A 19 -5.05 -2.70 8.61
N GLY A 20 -5.86 -1.66 8.80
CA GLY A 20 -6.94 -1.33 7.86
C GLY A 20 -6.45 -0.70 6.55
N THR A 21 -5.27 -0.06 6.56
CA THR A 21 -4.67 0.60 5.39
C THR A 21 -3.15 0.53 5.46
N VAL A 22 -2.51 0.32 4.31
CA VAL A 22 -1.07 0.26 4.11
C VAL A 22 -0.69 1.23 2.99
N ILE A 23 0.36 2.02 3.22
CA ILE A 23 0.95 2.90 2.21
C ILE A 23 2.35 2.35 1.90
N LEU A 24 2.58 1.99 0.64
CA LEU A 24 3.81 1.39 0.14
C LEU A 24 4.63 2.41 -0.63
N ASP A 25 5.89 2.61 -0.27
CA ASP A 25 6.82 3.40 -1.10
C ASP A 25 7.51 2.50 -2.12
N GLY A 26 7.20 2.69 -3.41
CA GLY A 26 7.82 1.93 -4.48
C GLY A 26 9.32 2.21 -4.67
N GLY A 27 9.90 3.19 -3.98
CA GLY A 27 11.28 3.60 -4.20
C GLY A 27 11.45 4.26 -5.57
N PRO A 28 12.67 4.28 -6.14
CA PRO A 28 12.93 4.81 -7.47
C PRO A 28 12.39 3.88 -8.58
N ASP A 29 12.46 2.56 -8.37
CA ASP A 29 12.15 1.54 -9.38
C ASP A 29 10.72 0.97 -9.30
N ASN A 30 9.93 1.38 -8.31
CA ASN A 30 8.61 0.82 -7.98
C ASN A 30 8.66 -0.65 -7.52
N LYS A 31 9.79 -1.11 -6.97
CA LYS A 31 10.03 -2.51 -6.61
C LYS A 31 10.45 -2.74 -5.15
N ASP A 32 10.73 -1.67 -4.42
CA ASP A 32 11.21 -1.76 -3.03
C ASP A 32 10.20 -2.49 -2.13
N CYS A 33 8.92 -2.45 -2.48
CA CYS A 33 7.82 -3.08 -1.75
C CYS A 33 7.38 -4.46 -2.30
N ASP A 34 8.05 -5.04 -3.30
CA ASP A 34 7.62 -6.31 -3.94
C ASP A 34 7.49 -7.46 -2.93
N ARG A 35 8.38 -7.51 -1.93
CA ARG A 35 8.33 -8.51 -0.84
C ARG A 35 7.08 -8.37 0.01
N LEU A 36 6.72 -7.13 0.36
CA LEU A 36 5.51 -6.82 1.12
C LEU A 36 4.23 -7.10 0.33
N MET A 37 4.24 -6.92 -1.00
CA MET A 37 3.07 -7.21 -1.84
C MET A 37 2.61 -8.67 -1.72
N SER A 38 3.55 -9.61 -1.62
CA SER A 38 3.23 -11.04 -1.46
C SER A 38 2.58 -11.33 -0.09
N ALA A 39 3.06 -10.68 0.97
CA ALA A 39 2.47 -10.80 2.31
C ALA A 39 1.06 -10.18 2.37
N ILE A 40 0.85 -9.04 1.71
CA ILE A 40 -0.45 -8.37 1.61
C ILE A 40 -1.46 -9.23 0.84
N ASP A 41 -1.04 -9.82 -0.29
CA ASP A 41 -1.91 -10.71 -1.07
C ASP A 41 -2.34 -11.93 -0.23
N ALA A 42 -1.41 -12.53 0.52
CA ALA A 42 -1.72 -13.62 1.45
C ALA A 42 -2.75 -13.19 2.51
N LEU A 43 -2.62 -12.00 3.10
CA LEU A 43 -3.56 -11.48 4.08
C LEU A 43 -4.96 -11.23 3.51
N ARG A 44 -5.05 -10.66 2.30
CA ARG A 44 -6.32 -10.45 1.60
C ARG A 44 -7.03 -11.78 1.33
N ARG A 45 -6.28 -12.79 0.87
CA ARG A 45 -6.83 -14.15 0.62
C ARG A 45 -7.35 -14.80 1.89
N VAL A 46 -6.61 -14.72 2.99
CA VAL A 46 -7.01 -15.32 4.28
C VAL A 46 -8.23 -14.60 4.88
N SER A 47 -8.29 -13.28 4.79
CA SER A 47 -9.39 -12.51 5.36
C SER A 47 -10.69 -12.59 4.55
N GLY A 48 -10.63 -13.00 3.28
CA GLY A 48 -11.76 -12.99 2.34
C GLY A 48 -12.31 -11.58 2.06
N LYS A 49 -11.57 -10.55 2.50
CA LYS A 49 -11.92 -9.13 2.36
C LYS A 49 -10.77 -8.43 1.62
N PRO A 50 -11.04 -7.30 0.96
CA PRO A 50 -10.00 -6.48 0.34
C PRO A 50 -9.24 -5.65 1.42
N LEU A 51 -8.78 -6.31 2.49
CA LEU A 51 -8.04 -5.70 3.60
C LEU A 51 -6.64 -6.31 3.73
N PRO A 52 -5.59 -5.49 3.99
CA PRO A 52 -5.63 -4.02 4.15
C PRO A 52 -5.94 -3.30 2.83
N ALA A 53 -6.48 -2.07 2.91
CA ALA A 53 -6.47 -1.17 1.75
C ALA A 53 -5.04 -0.74 1.43
N VAL A 54 -4.63 -0.68 0.16
CA VAL A 54 -3.23 -0.47 -0.24
C VAL A 54 -3.10 0.72 -1.17
N ILE A 55 -2.24 1.67 -0.78
CA ILE A 55 -1.84 2.84 -1.57
C ILE A 55 -0.39 2.66 -1.98
N LEU A 56 -0.08 2.67 -3.28
CA LEU A 56 1.29 2.68 -3.78
C LEU A 56 1.74 4.10 -4.12
N LEU A 57 2.87 4.52 -3.54
CA LEU A 57 3.58 5.74 -3.91
C LEU A 57 4.54 5.40 -5.07
N SER A 58 4.22 5.85 -6.28
CA SER A 58 4.92 5.45 -7.49
C SER A 58 5.69 6.60 -8.13
N THR A 59 6.82 6.31 -8.78
CA THR A 59 7.48 7.26 -9.70
C THR A 59 6.76 7.40 -11.04
N ARG A 60 5.79 6.53 -11.35
CA ARG A 60 5.01 6.56 -12.58
C ARG A 60 3.62 7.12 -12.33
N ASN A 61 3.12 7.90 -13.28
CA ASN A 61 1.71 8.27 -13.33
C ASN A 61 0.90 7.09 -13.86
N GLY A 62 -0.27 6.85 -13.28
CA GLY A 62 -1.18 5.79 -13.72
C GLY A 62 -2.14 5.35 -12.63
N THR A 63 -2.99 4.39 -12.98
CA THR A 63 -3.84 3.66 -12.04
C THR A 63 -3.23 2.30 -11.71
N SER A 64 -3.76 1.60 -10.69
CA SER A 64 -3.28 0.26 -10.37
C SER A 64 -3.51 -0.73 -11.53
N GLU A 65 -4.57 -0.56 -12.31
CA GLU A 65 -4.83 -1.35 -13.52
C GLU A 65 -3.77 -1.09 -14.60
N SER A 66 -3.42 0.17 -14.85
CA SER A 66 -2.38 0.52 -15.84
C SER A 66 -0.99 -0.01 -15.46
N LEU A 67 -0.75 -0.27 -14.18
CA LEU A 67 0.50 -0.83 -13.68
C LEU A 67 0.45 -2.36 -13.51
N GLY A 68 -0.69 -3.00 -13.77
CA GLY A 68 -0.88 -4.45 -13.58
C GLY A 68 -0.91 -4.87 -12.10
N LEU A 69 -1.26 -3.96 -11.19
CA LEU A 69 -1.22 -4.16 -9.74
C LEU A 69 -2.61 -4.16 -9.08
N SER A 70 -3.70 -4.17 -9.86
CA SER A 70 -5.06 -4.01 -9.35
C SER A 70 -5.56 -5.11 -8.40
N SER A 71 -4.89 -6.27 -8.36
CA SER A 71 -5.20 -7.33 -7.39
C SER A 71 -4.77 -6.98 -5.96
N ILE A 72 -3.70 -6.19 -5.81
CA ILE A 72 -3.06 -5.90 -4.52
C ILE A 72 -3.17 -4.42 -4.17
N VAL A 73 -3.12 -3.53 -5.16
CA VAL A 73 -3.07 -2.07 -4.97
C VAL A 73 -4.42 -1.44 -5.33
N ASP A 74 -5.03 -0.74 -4.38
CA ASP A 74 -6.34 -0.09 -4.57
C ASP A 74 -6.22 1.34 -5.09
N ALA A 75 -5.06 1.97 -4.88
CA ALA A 75 -4.76 3.30 -5.39
C ALA A 75 -3.27 3.51 -5.62
N VAL A 76 -2.96 4.35 -6.61
CA VAL A 76 -1.60 4.80 -6.92
C VAL A 76 -1.54 6.30 -6.75
N VAL A 77 -0.52 6.79 -6.04
CA VAL A 77 -0.21 8.21 -5.91
C VAL A 77 1.17 8.43 -6.50
N ALA A 78 1.24 9.18 -7.60
CA ALA A 78 2.52 9.44 -8.24
C ALA A 78 3.34 10.45 -7.41
N LYS A 79 4.65 10.33 -7.41
CA LYS A 79 5.59 11.29 -6.82
C LYS A 79 5.62 12.59 -7.65
N PRO A 80 5.89 13.77 -7.05
CA PRO A 80 6.20 14.02 -5.64
C PRO A 80 4.98 13.82 -4.73
N ILE A 81 5.24 13.32 -3.51
CA ILE A 81 4.20 13.07 -2.50
C ILE A 81 3.91 14.36 -1.77
N THR A 82 2.68 14.85 -1.91
CA THR A 82 2.19 16.02 -1.17
C THR A 82 0.88 15.67 -0.45
N PRO A 83 0.57 16.34 0.68
CA PRO A 83 -0.68 16.10 1.39
C PRO A 83 -1.91 16.26 0.49
N GLU A 84 -1.91 17.25 -0.40
CA GLU A 84 -3.03 17.55 -1.31
C GLU A 84 -3.29 16.41 -2.31
N ARG A 85 -2.28 15.59 -2.59
CA ARG A 85 -2.38 14.43 -3.47
C ARG A 85 -2.69 13.15 -2.72
N LEU A 86 -2.12 12.97 -1.53
CA LEU A 86 -2.23 11.74 -0.75
C LEU A 86 -3.48 11.72 0.14
N GLN A 87 -3.78 12.83 0.83
CA GLN A 87 -4.87 12.89 1.82
C GLN A 87 -6.23 12.50 1.23
N PRO A 88 -6.64 12.97 0.03
CA PRO A 88 -7.91 12.56 -0.55
C PRO A 88 -7.99 11.05 -0.84
N VAL A 89 -6.86 10.41 -1.13
CA VAL A 89 -6.78 8.97 -1.38
C VAL A 89 -6.87 8.18 -0.09
N VAL A 90 -6.21 8.66 0.97
CA VAL A 90 -6.32 8.09 2.32
C VAL A 90 -7.77 8.15 2.79
N ASP A 91 -8.38 9.33 2.78
CA ASP A 91 -9.76 9.54 3.25
C ASP A 91 -10.77 8.64 2.51
N ARG A 92 -10.60 8.50 1.18
CA ARG A 92 -11.42 7.64 0.33
C ARG A 92 -11.31 6.15 0.70
N LEU A 93 -10.14 5.69 1.13
CA LEU A 93 -9.91 4.27 1.43
C LEU A 93 -10.18 3.93 2.89
N THR A 94 -9.91 4.83 3.83
CA THR A 94 -10.23 4.64 5.25
C THR A 94 -11.74 4.76 5.51
N GLY A 95 -12.47 5.53 4.69
CA GLY A 95 -13.93 5.64 4.75
C GLY A 95 -14.69 4.42 4.23
N ARG A 96 -14.01 3.34 3.80
CA ARG A 96 -14.62 2.08 3.35
C ARG A 96 -14.82 1.05 4.47
N GLY A 97 -14.40 1.36 5.68
CA GLY A 97 -14.51 0.53 6.88
C GLY A 97 -15.84 0.68 7.60
#